data_AF-A0A6B3MD30-F1
#
_entry.id   AF-A0A6B3MD30-F1
#
_cell.length_a   1.000
_cell.length_b   1.000
_cell.length_c   1.000
_cell.angle_alpha   90.00
_cell.angle_beta   90.00
_cell.angle_gamma   90.00
#
_symmetry.space_group_name_H-M   'P 1'
#
loop_
_entity.id
_entity.type
_entity.pdbx_description
1 polymer ?
#
loop_
_entity_poly.entity_id
_entity_poly.type
_entity_poly.pdbx_seq_one_letter_code
_entity_poly.pdbx_strand_id
1 'polypeptide(L)'
;MANKEQLLILVSRGIYAWNWWRDKNRQVQPDFKGAHLSRANLSKADLSMADLSMADLSKAELNEVNLIWADLSQANLSQADLSQAQINEVNLSGANLSGANLSGANLSGANLSGANLSDANLGSANLSGANLTETNLTEAYLGKTQAENTNFSKAILTGACLVKWQINHQTNLNGVICDYVYLQDSQQERRPSSGFFASGEFAMQFQQILSSVNLVFPDGVNWIAFACSLQIATENERLALKIQTLDEIEPNVILVKLKVAAEVDTVKIESVLKQRYQFFCSLLAEESEAFLESEESKNLITARGREGDKQLLNDLIILVSKMYGNNLPHSQNDTDKVTEAWRKN
;
A
#
# COMPACT_ATOMS: atom_id res chain seq x y z
N MET A 1 33.77 7.99 23.51
CA MET A 1 33.76 6.85 24.45
C MET A 1 32.51 7.03 25.28
N ALA A 2 31.66 6.01 25.33
CA ALA A 2 30.41 6.05 26.08
C ALA A 2 30.56 6.52 27.53
N ASN A 3 29.53 7.20 28.05
CA ASN A 3 29.48 7.68 29.41
C ASN A 3 29.35 6.51 30.40
N LYS A 4 30.37 6.31 31.24
CA LYS A 4 30.45 5.20 32.18
C LYS A 4 29.36 5.22 33.26
N GLU A 5 28.96 6.41 33.72
CA GLU A 5 27.93 6.54 34.75
C GLU A 5 26.56 6.17 34.18
N GLN A 6 26.23 6.67 32.99
CA GLN A 6 24.99 6.34 32.29
C GLN A 6 24.93 4.84 31.96
N LEU A 7 26.02 4.25 31.47
CA LEU A 7 26.11 2.80 31.22
C LEU A 7 25.88 1.97 32.48
N LEU A 8 26.45 2.40 33.61
CA LEU A 8 26.28 1.70 34.89
C LEU A 8 24.83 1.74 35.36
N ILE A 9 24.13 2.86 35.15
CA ILE A 9 22.70 2.96 35.45
C ILE A 9 21.91 2.03 34.52
N LEU A 10 22.15 2.11 33.21
CA LEU A 10 21.42 1.35 32.20
C LEU A 10 21.56 -0.16 32.37
N VAL A 11 22.80 -0.65 32.49
CA VAL A 11 23.09 -2.09 32.42
C VAL A 11 23.17 -2.73 33.82
N SER A 12 23.67 -2.02 34.84
CA SER A 12 23.88 -2.62 36.16
C SER A 12 22.74 -2.39 37.14
N ARG A 13 22.03 -1.26 37.05
CA ARG A 13 20.90 -0.94 37.94
C ARG A 13 19.54 -1.31 37.34
N GLY A 14 19.50 -1.65 36.07
CA GLY A 14 18.32 -2.14 35.34
C GLY A 14 17.42 -1.02 34.82
N ILE A 15 16.46 -1.42 33.98
CA ILE A 15 15.65 -0.50 33.17
C ILE A 15 14.75 0.43 34.01
N TYR A 16 14.28 -0.02 35.17
CA TYR A 16 13.54 0.86 36.08
C TYR A 16 14.38 2.03 36.59
N ALA A 17 15.63 1.77 36.97
CA ALA A 17 16.54 2.83 37.43
C ALA A 17 16.93 3.77 36.28
N TRP A 18 17.12 3.21 35.08
CA TRP A 18 17.36 3.98 33.87
C TRP A 18 16.21 4.91 33.53
N ASN A 19 14.99 4.38 33.41
CA ASN A 19 13.82 5.18 33.05
C ASN A 19 13.51 6.24 34.12
N TRP A 20 13.73 5.93 35.40
CA TRP A 20 13.65 6.92 36.47
C TRP A 20 14.69 8.03 36.30
N TRP A 21 15.94 7.68 35.99
CA TRP A 21 16.99 8.66 35.74
C TRP A 21 16.66 9.52 34.51
N ARG A 22 16.14 8.94 33.43
CA ARG A 22 15.68 9.66 32.24
C ARG A 22 14.58 10.67 32.53
N ASP A 23 13.59 10.30 33.34
CA ASP A 23 12.52 11.22 33.74
C ASP A 23 13.06 12.47 34.45
N LYS A 24 14.11 12.31 35.27
CA LYS A 24 14.77 13.43 35.98
C LYS A 24 15.78 14.19 35.13
N ASN A 25 16.24 13.62 34.03
CA ASN A 25 17.32 14.15 33.19
C ASN A 25 16.90 14.28 31.72
N ARG A 26 15.65 14.69 31.44
CA ARG A 26 15.09 14.75 30.07
C ARG A 26 15.91 15.60 29.09
N GLN A 27 16.60 16.63 29.59
CA GLN A 27 17.44 17.53 28.81
C GLN A 27 18.84 16.94 28.50
N VAL A 28 19.23 15.87 29.20
CA VAL A 28 20.52 15.23 28.97
C VAL A 28 20.38 14.29 27.80
N GLN A 29 21.24 14.46 26.80
CA GLN A 29 21.43 13.50 25.72
C GLN A 29 22.29 12.34 26.23
N PRO A 30 21.80 11.08 26.24
CA PRO A 30 22.63 9.95 26.62
C PRO A 30 23.76 9.71 25.61
N ASP A 31 24.97 9.45 26.09
CA ASP A 31 26.13 9.09 25.25
C ASP A 31 26.51 7.62 25.50
N PHE A 32 26.16 6.79 24.52
CA PHE A 32 26.48 5.37 24.45
C PHE A 32 27.30 5.04 23.20
N LYS A 33 28.02 6.03 22.65
CA LYS A 33 28.78 5.87 21.42
C LYS A 33 29.83 4.77 21.55
N GLY A 34 29.74 3.78 20.66
CA GLY A 34 30.62 2.61 20.65
C GLY A 34 30.50 1.73 21.88
N ALA A 35 29.39 1.81 22.63
CA ALA A 35 29.18 0.98 23.81
C ALA A 35 29.04 -0.50 23.43
N HIS A 36 29.53 -1.39 24.31
CA HIS A 36 29.30 -2.83 24.22
C HIS A 36 28.04 -3.19 25.00
N LEU A 37 26.93 -3.37 24.29
CA LEU A 37 25.59 -3.68 24.80
C LEU A 37 25.04 -4.97 24.18
N SER A 38 25.91 -5.83 23.64
CA SER A 38 25.52 -7.11 23.04
C SER A 38 24.77 -7.95 24.06
N ARG A 39 23.61 -8.51 23.69
CA ARG A 39 22.75 -9.32 24.56
C ARG A 39 22.24 -8.60 25.82
N ALA A 40 22.36 -7.28 25.89
CA ALA A 40 21.76 -6.53 27.00
C ALA A 40 20.24 -6.61 26.92
N ASN A 41 19.58 -6.72 28.08
CA ASN A 41 18.14 -6.49 28.17
C ASN A 41 17.89 -4.99 28.34
N LEU A 42 17.36 -4.39 27.29
CA LEU A 42 17.03 -2.98 27.15
C LEU A 42 15.54 -2.79 26.79
N SER A 43 14.72 -3.82 27.02
CA SER A 43 13.29 -3.81 26.73
C SER A 43 12.61 -2.66 27.47
N LYS A 44 11.79 -1.87 26.75
CA LYS A 44 11.07 -0.71 27.31
C LYS A 44 11.97 0.40 27.89
N ALA A 45 13.26 0.41 27.58
CA ALA A 45 14.14 1.50 27.96
C ALA A 45 13.80 2.79 27.20
N ASP A 46 13.87 3.93 27.87
CA ASP A 46 13.84 5.23 27.20
C ASP A 46 15.25 5.64 26.79
N LEU A 47 15.60 5.35 25.55
CA LEU A 47 16.86 5.71 24.89
C LEU A 47 16.64 6.83 23.85
N SER A 48 15.56 7.60 23.99
CA SER A 48 15.30 8.74 23.10
C SER A 48 16.47 9.73 23.08
N MET A 49 16.77 10.24 21.89
CA MET A 49 17.89 11.15 21.59
C MET A 49 19.30 10.60 21.88
N ALA A 50 19.46 9.34 22.31
CA ALA A 50 20.77 8.80 22.66
C ALA A 50 21.71 8.72 21.45
N ASP A 51 23.00 9.02 21.67
CA ASP A 51 24.06 8.66 20.73
C ASP A 51 24.47 7.20 20.99
N LEU A 52 24.00 6.29 20.16
CA LEU A 52 24.35 4.87 20.10
C LEU A 52 25.16 4.56 18.83
N SER A 53 25.76 5.59 18.19
CA SER A 53 26.53 5.41 16.97
C SER A 53 27.67 4.43 17.20
N MET A 54 27.86 3.50 16.27
CA MET A 54 28.84 2.41 16.34
C MET A 54 28.72 1.48 17.57
N ALA A 55 27.63 1.53 18.34
CA ALA A 55 27.43 0.63 19.48
C ALA A 55 27.23 -0.83 19.01
N ASP A 56 27.70 -1.78 19.80
CA ASP A 56 27.40 -3.19 19.61
C ASP A 56 26.17 -3.55 20.44
N LEU A 57 25.02 -3.68 19.78
CA LEU A 57 23.72 -4.08 20.31
C LEU A 57 23.31 -5.46 19.76
N SER A 58 24.27 -6.25 19.26
CA SER A 58 23.97 -7.55 18.67
C SER A 58 23.26 -8.44 19.67
N LYS A 59 22.15 -9.07 19.23
CA LYS A 59 21.30 -9.94 20.06
C LYS A 59 20.73 -9.27 21.31
N ALA A 60 20.71 -7.95 21.40
CA ALA A 60 20.09 -7.25 22.52
C ALA A 60 18.56 -7.41 22.49
N GLU A 61 17.93 -7.44 23.66
CA GLU A 61 16.47 -7.38 23.81
C GLU A 61 16.08 -5.90 23.86
N LEU A 62 15.44 -5.39 22.81
CA LEU A 62 15.05 -3.99 22.60
C LEU A 62 13.53 -3.89 22.31
N ASN A 63 12.75 -4.90 22.67
CA ASN A 63 11.32 -4.90 22.43
C ASN A 63 10.65 -3.76 23.20
N GLU A 64 9.74 -3.04 22.52
CA GLU A 64 9.06 -1.84 23.03
C GLU A 64 10.02 -0.71 23.50
N VAL A 65 11.29 -0.70 23.07
CA VAL A 65 12.22 0.38 23.41
C VAL A 65 11.79 1.70 22.78
N ASN A 66 12.01 2.82 23.46
CA ASN A 66 11.88 4.15 22.88
C ASN A 66 13.26 4.64 22.43
N LEU A 67 13.44 4.82 21.13
CA LEU A 67 14.66 5.29 20.48
C LEU A 67 14.42 6.54 19.64
N ILE A 68 13.28 7.23 19.80
CA ILE A 68 12.93 8.40 18.99
C ILE A 68 14.09 9.40 18.95
N TRP A 69 14.46 9.84 17.75
CA TRP A 69 15.58 10.75 17.47
C TRP A 69 16.97 10.28 17.90
N ALA A 70 17.16 9.00 18.24
CA ALA A 70 18.47 8.45 18.55
C ALA A 70 19.37 8.38 17.29
N ASP A 71 20.68 8.40 17.51
CA ASP A 71 21.67 8.09 16.48
C ASP A 71 22.18 6.66 16.68
N LEU A 72 21.83 5.77 15.77
CA LEU A 72 22.28 4.37 15.69
C LEU A 72 23.11 4.13 14.42
N SER A 73 23.67 5.20 13.83
CA SER A 73 24.48 5.06 12.62
C SER A 73 25.65 4.10 12.85
N GLN A 74 25.84 3.19 11.90
CA GLN A 74 26.87 2.15 11.94
C GLN A 74 26.81 1.23 13.17
N ALA A 75 25.72 1.23 13.94
CA ALA A 75 25.55 0.31 15.06
C ALA A 75 25.37 -1.13 14.58
N ASN A 76 25.81 -2.10 15.39
CA ASN A 76 25.56 -3.51 15.16
C ASN A 76 24.33 -3.96 15.95
N LEU A 77 23.21 -4.16 15.26
CA LEU A 77 21.92 -4.63 15.79
C LEU A 77 21.59 -6.04 15.27
N SER A 78 22.58 -6.79 14.78
CA SER A 78 22.34 -8.12 14.19
C SER A 78 21.62 -9.02 15.19
N GLN A 79 20.53 -9.66 14.76
CA GLN A 79 19.71 -10.56 15.57
C GLN A 79 19.13 -9.92 16.85
N ALA A 80 19.08 -8.59 16.95
CA ALA A 80 18.42 -7.91 18.06
C ALA A 80 16.89 -8.03 17.95
N ASP A 81 16.19 -8.01 19.08
CA ASP A 81 14.73 -7.97 19.11
C ASP A 81 14.25 -6.53 19.31
N LEU A 82 13.82 -5.87 18.25
CA LEU A 82 13.24 -4.53 18.19
C LEU A 82 11.72 -4.58 17.99
N SER A 83 11.05 -5.70 18.31
CA SER A 83 9.60 -5.80 18.13
C SER A 83 8.87 -4.69 18.88
N GLN A 84 7.89 -4.06 18.22
CA GLN A 84 7.11 -2.94 18.74
C GLN A 84 7.95 -1.72 19.21
N ALA A 85 9.21 -1.60 18.79
CA ALA A 85 10.05 -0.45 19.15
C ALA A 85 9.56 0.86 18.53
N GLN A 86 9.76 1.97 19.24
CA GLN A 86 9.55 3.33 18.72
C GLN A 86 10.86 3.87 18.17
N ILE A 87 11.03 3.77 16.86
CA ILE A 87 12.26 4.12 16.12
C ILE A 87 11.95 5.09 14.96
N ASN A 88 10.94 5.94 15.14
CA ASN A 88 10.61 7.00 14.19
C ASN A 88 11.65 8.12 14.22
N GLU A 89 11.99 8.63 13.04
CA GLU A 89 13.02 9.67 12.83
C GLU A 89 14.40 9.33 13.41
N VAL A 90 14.74 8.04 13.49
CA VAL A 90 16.05 7.54 13.96
C VAL A 90 17.06 7.48 12.82
N ASN A 91 18.32 7.79 13.12
CA ASN A 91 19.41 7.56 12.18
C ASN A 91 19.97 6.13 12.33
N LEU A 92 19.67 5.25 11.39
CA LEU A 92 20.18 3.87 11.26
C LEU A 92 21.11 3.71 10.05
N SER A 93 21.65 4.81 9.51
CA SER A 93 22.49 4.74 8.30
C SER A 93 23.71 3.84 8.49
N GLY A 94 23.91 2.92 7.54
CA GLY A 94 24.98 1.92 7.58
C GLY A 94 24.91 0.92 8.75
N ALA A 95 23.82 0.87 9.52
CA ALA A 95 23.68 -0.06 10.63
C ALA A 95 23.53 -1.51 10.13
N ASN A 96 23.99 -2.46 10.95
CA ASN A 96 23.78 -3.89 10.68
C ASN A 96 22.59 -4.42 11.47
N LEU A 97 21.45 -4.62 10.83
CA LEU A 97 20.22 -5.21 11.39
C LEU A 97 19.95 -6.63 10.86
N SER A 98 20.98 -7.34 10.36
CA SER A 98 20.78 -8.67 9.78
C SER A 98 20.11 -9.63 10.76
N GLY A 99 19.00 -10.25 10.36
CA GLY A 99 18.21 -11.17 11.18
C GLY A 99 17.52 -10.53 12.38
N ALA A 100 17.43 -9.20 12.46
CA ALA A 100 16.74 -8.52 13.56
C ALA A 100 15.21 -8.71 13.46
N ASN A 101 14.55 -8.74 14.61
CA ASN A 101 13.09 -8.72 14.69
C ASN A 101 12.59 -7.28 14.85
N LEU A 102 11.99 -6.71 13.82
CA LEU A 102 11.39 -5.37 13.79
C LEU A 102 9.85 -5.45 13.68
N SER A 103 9.25 -6.59 14.01
CA SER A 103 7.81 -6.78 13.84
C SER A 103 6.99 -5.75 14.62
N GLY A 104 6.13 -5.04 13.90
CA GLY A 104 5.31 -3.95 14.41
C GLY A 104 6.08 -2.71 14.92
N ALA A 105 7.38 -2.60 14.66
CA ALA A 105 8.14 -1.40 15.03
C ALA A 105 7.68 -0.19 14.23
N ASN A 106 7.74 1.00 14.84
CA ASN A 106 7.49 2.26 14.15
C ASN A 106 8.81 2.88 13.68
N LEU A 107 9.11 2.78 12.38
CA LEU A 107 10.28 3.31 11.67
C LEU A 107 9.93 4.55 10.82
N SER A 108 8.77 5.18 11.02
CA SER A 108 8.33 6.29 10.16
C SER A 108 9.37 7.40 10.10
N GLY A 109 9.78 7.81 8.90
CA GLY A 109 10.80 8.84 8.69
C GLY A 109 12.23 8.45 9.09
N ALA A 110 12.51 7.20 9.47
CA ALA A 110 13.86 6.76 9.82
C ALA A 110 14.82 6.78 8.62
N ASN A 111 16.11 7.03 8.88
CA ASN A 111 17.16 6.93 7.88
C ASN A 111 17.87 5.58 7.97
N LEU A 112 17.56 4.67 7.05
CA LEU A 112 18.14 3.32 6.92
C LEU A 112 19.12 3.22 5.73
N SER A 113 19.60 4.35 5.20
CA SER A 113 20.46 4.35 4.01
C SER A 113 21.71 3.49 4.20
N GLY A 114 21.97 2.59 3.26
CA GLY A 114 23.10 1.65 3.30
C GLY A 114 23.04 0.61 4.43
N ALA A 115 21.96 0.51 5.18
CA ALA A 115 21.82 -0.47 6.26
C ALA A 115 21.70 -1.91 5.72
N ASN A 116 22.07 -2.88 6.54
CA ASN A 116 21.88 -4.30 6.26
C ASN A 116 20.67 -4.86 7.04
N LEU A 117 19.57 -5.14 6.36
CA LEU A 117 18.35 -5.75 6.89
C LEU A 117 18.12 -7.17 6.31
N SER A 118 19.18 -7.83 5.83
CA SER A 118 19.07 -9.22 5.35
C SER A 118 18.46 -10.13 6.42
N ASP A 119 17.55 -11.02 6.02
CA ASP A 119 16.82 -11.95 6.89
C ASP A 119 16.00 -11.29 8.02
N ALA A 120 15.81 -9.96 8.01
CA ALA A 120 15.10 -9.26 9.07
C ALA A 120 13.58 -9.45 8.97
N ASN A 121 12.90 -9.46 10.11
CA ASN A 121 11.43 -9.51 10.19
C ASN A 121 10.86 -8.10 10.38
N LEU A 122 10.32 -7.49 9.33
CA LEU A 122 9.63 -6.18 9.32
C LEU A 122 8.10 -6.33 9.31
N GLY A 123 7.58 -7.49 9.69
CA GLY A 123 6.16 -7.80 9.62
C GLY A 123 5.31 -6.77 10.36
N SER A 124 4.35 -6.14 9.67
CA SER A 124 3.48 -5.08 10.19
C SER A 124 4.19 -3.83 10.73
N ALA A 125 5.48 -3.64 10.42
CA ALA A 125 6.20 -2.42 10.76
C ALA A 125 5.69 -1.21 9.97
N ASN A 126 5.93 -0.01 10.49
CA ASN A 126 5.64 1.25 9.81
C ASN A 126 6.94 1.90 9.28
N LEU A 127 7.18 1.82 7.98
CA LEU A 127 8.28 2.47 7.25
C LEU A 127 7.87 3.76 6.55
N SER A 128 6.64 4.28 6.75
CA SER A 128 6.14 5.40 5.94
C SER A 128 7.10 6.60 5.98
N GLY A 129 7.49 7.07 4.80
CA GLY A 129 8.46 8.17 4.64
C GLY A 129 9.92 7.85 5.00
N ALA A 130 10.27 6.59 5.31
CA ALA A 130 11.65 6.21 5.62
C ALA A 130 12.57 6.25 4.39
N ASN A 131 13.86 6.41 4.64
CA ASN A 131 14.90 6.35 3.61
C ASN A 131 15.63 5.01 3.65
N LEU A 132 15.32 4.11 2.72
CA LEU A 132 15.98 2.81 2.50
C LEU A 132 16.87 2.81 1.23
N THR A 133 17.48 3.96 0.91
CA THR A 133 18.40 4.04 -0.22
C THR A 133 19.59 3.10 -0.01
N GLU A 134 19.89 2.25 -0.99
CA GLU A 134 21.02 1.31 -0.96
C GLU A 134 20.98 0.31 0.23
N THR A 135 19.80 0.10 0.83
CA THR A 135 19.60 -0.87 1.91
C THR A 135 19.54 -2.30 1.37
N ASN A 136 20.15 -3.24 2.09
CA ASN A 136 20.02 -4.66 1.79
C ASN A 136 18.81 -5.27 2.53
N LEU A 137 17.76 -5.68 1.81
CA LEU A 137 16.57 -6.37 2.33
C LEU A 137 16.48 -7.81 1.81
N THR A 138 17.61 -8.43 1.44
CA THR A 138 17.62 -9.81 0.95
C THR A 138 16.95 -10.75 1.95
N GLU A 139 16.00 -11.56 1.47
CA GLU A 139 15.24 -12.54 2.29
C GLU A 139 14.48 -11.93 3.49
N ALA A 140 14.29 -10.60 3.53
CA ALA A 140 13.54 -9.95 4.61
C ALA A 140 12.03 -10.20 4.49
N TYR A 141 11.34 -10.26 5.63
CA TYR A 141 9.88 -10.36 5.69
C TYR A 141 9.23 -8.97 5.83
N LEU A 142 8.59 -8.48 4.77
CA LEU A 142 7.88 -7.19 4.69
C LEU A 142 6.34 -7.38 4.69
N GLY A 143 5.88 -8.47 5.30
CA GLY A 143 4.46 -8.81 5.33
C GLY A 143 3.65 -7.76 6.09
N LYS A 144 2.61 -7.19 5.47
CA LYS A 144 1.73 -6.14 6.03
C LYS A 144 2.47 -4.85 6.43
N THR A 145 3.70 -4.66 5.97
CA THR A 145 4.49 -3.46 6.26
C THR A 145 3.88 -2.24 5.56
N GLN A 146 3.70 -1.15 6.31
CA GLN A 146 3.36 0.18 5.79
C GLN A 146 4.62 0.81 5.23
N ALA A 147 4.65 1.12 3.94
CA ALA A 147 5.82 1.64 3.25
C ALA A 147 5.44 2.75 2.25
N GLU A 148 4.34 3.46 2.49
CA GLU A 148 3.96 4.62 1.70
C GLU A 148 5.03 5.71 1.76
N ASN A 149 5.28 6.39 0.64
CA ASN A 149 6.27 7.47 0.55
C ASN A 149 7.72 7.05 0.89
N THR A 150 7.98 5.75 0.94
CA THR A 150 9.30 5.23 1.34
C THR A 150 10.25 5.24 0.15
N ASN A 151 11.52 5.56 0.41
CA ASN A 151 12.54 5.57 -0.61
C ASN A 151 13.36 4.28 -0.62
N PHE A 152 13.09 3.37 -1.56
CA PHE A 152 13.85 2.14 -1.79
C PHE A 152 14.87 2.28 -2.93
N SER A 153 15.29 3.50 -3.28
CA SER A 153 16.25 3.72 -4.36
C SER A 153 17.47 2.81 -4.23
N LYS A 154 17.73 1.98 -5.24
CA LYS A 154 18.85 1.01 -5.24
C LYS A 154 18.88 0.02 -4.08
N ALA A 155 17.76 -0.16 -3.36
CA ALA A 155 17.66 -1.21 -2.36
C ALA A 155 17.71 -2.60 -3.01
N ILE A 156 18.18 -3.60 -2.27
CA ILE A 156 18.20 -5.00 -2.70
C ILE A 156 17.01 -5.70 -2.08
N LEU A 157 16.08 -6.22 -2.88
CA LEU A 157 14.86 -6.90 -2.44
C LEU A 157 14.80 -8.38 -2.84
N THR A 158 15.89 -8.94 -3.40
CA THR A 158 15.93 -10.36 -3.79
C THR A 158 15.57 -11.28 -2.63
N GLY A 159 14.53 -12.10 -2.81
CA GLY A 159 14.02 -13.03 -1.82
C GLY A 159 13.09 -12.42 -0.77
N ALA A 160 12.84 -11.11 -0.81
CA ALA A 160 11.95 -10.48 0.16
C ALA A 160 10.51 -10.98 0.03
N CYS A 161 9.81 -11.07 1.16
CA CYS A 161 8.40 -11.48 1.23
C CYS A 161 7.50 -10.25 1.38
N LEU A 162 6.66 -9.97 0.37
CA LEU A 162 5.89 -8.73 0.22
C LEU A 162 4.38 -8.94 0.43
N VAL A 163 4.00 -9.91 1.27
CA VAL A 163 2.60 -10.26 1.55
C VAL A 163 1.84 -9.04 2.07
N LYS A 164 0.83 -8.55 1.34
CA LYS A 164 0.05 -7.36 1.75
C LYS A 164 0.95 -6.14 2.02
N TRP A 165 2.04 -6.00 1.28
CA TRP A 165 2.92 -4.84 1.36
C TRP A 165 2.17 -3.57 0.93
N GLN A 166 2.20 -2.54 1.76
CA GLN A 166 1.41 -1.32 1.55
C GLN A 166 2.33 -0.22 1.03
N ILE A 167 2.21 0.08 -0.27
CA ILE A 167 2.98 1.12 -0.96
C ILE A 167 2.03 1.99 -1.80
N ASN A 168 2.51 3.14 -2.24
CA ASN A 168 1.75 4.10 -3.05
C ASN A 168 2.59 4.69 -4.20
N HIS A 169 1.99 5.53 -5.03
CA HIS A 169 2.66 6.17 -6.18
C HIS A 169 3.88 7.05 -5.80
N GLN A 170 4.00 7.48 -4.55
CA GLN A 170 5.14 8.26 -4.04
C GLN A 170 6.28 7.35 -3.53
N THR A 171 6.07 6.04 -3.47
CA THR A 171 7.10 5.07 -3.08
C THR A 171 8.14 4.94 -4.18
N ASN A 172 9.40 5.24 -3.88
CA ASN A 172 10.47 5.28 -4.87
C ASN A 172 11.14 3.91 -4.99
N LEU A 173 10.97 3.26 -6.15
CA LEU A 173 11.59 1.97 -6.48
C LEU A 173 12.71 2.09 -7.52
N ASN A 174 13.23 3.30 -7.76
CA ASN A 174 14.23 3.53 -8.81
C ASN A 174 15.51 2.75 -8.55
N GLY A 175 15.93 1.96 -9.53
CA GLY A 175 17.17 1.18 -9.45
C GLY A 175 17.15 0.04 -8.43
N VAL A 176 15.98 -0.33 -7.88
CA VAL A 176 15.85 -1.51 -7.03
C VAL A 176 16.43 -2.75 -7.72
N ILE A 177 17.22 -3.49 -6.98
CA ILE A 177 17.83 -4.75 -7.41
C ILE A 177 16.97 -5.87 -6.82
N CYS A 178 16.35 -6.66 -7.69
CA CYS A 178 15.45 -7.72 -7.24
C CYS A 178 15.38 -8.81 -8.29
N ASP A 179 15.85 -10.01 -7.97
CA ASP A 179 15.77 -11.17 -8.88
C ASP A 179 14.44 -11.90 -8.72
N TYR A 180 13.90 -11.96 -7.51
CA TYR A 180 12.60 -12.54 -7.19
C TYR A 180 12.07 -12.06 -5.84
N VAL A 181 10.77 -12.22 -5.60
CA VAL A 181 10.08 -11.97 -4.32
C VAL A 181 9.06 -13.07 -4.03
N TYR A 182 8.57 -13.11 -2.80
CA TYR A 182 7.44 -13.95 -2.39
C TYR A 182 6.21 -13.10 -2.09
N LEU A 183 5.03 -13.57 -2.48
CA LEU A 183 3.76 -12.85 -2.28
C LEU A 183 2.82 -13.53 -1.27
N GLN A 184 3.22 -14.70 -0.73
CA GLN A 184 2.50 -15.43 0.32
C GLN A 184 3.43 -15.81 1.48
N ASP A 185 2.83 -15.99 2.67
CA ASP A 185 3.57 -16.38 3.87
C ASP A 185 4.31 -17.71 3.66
N SER A 186 5.36 -17.94 4.45
CA SER A 186 6.23 -19.12 4.33
C SER A 186 6.92 -19.24 2.95
N GLN A 187 7.28 -18.11 2.34
CA GLN A 187 7.97 -18.06 1.05
C GLN A 187 7.22 -18.79 -0.07
N GLN A 188 5.90 -18.66 -0.07
CA GLN A 188 5.05 -19.18 -1.12
C GLN A 188 4.79 -18.11 -2.19
N GLU A 189 4.32 -18.54 -3.36
CA GLU A 189 4.04 -17.66 -4.51
C GLU A 189 5.24 -16.79 -4.93
N ARG A 190 6.35 -17.46 -5.30
CA ARG A 190 7.51 -16.78 -5.86
C ARG A 190 7.16 -16.05 -7.17
N ARG A 191 7.60 -14.81 -7.31
CA ARG A 191 7.52 -14.02 -8.54
C ARG A 191 8.93 -13.54 -8.96
N PRO A 192 9.35 -13.75 -10.21
CA PRO A 192 8.68 -14.55 -11.23
C PRO A 192 8.56 -16.02 -10.80
N SER A 193 7.56 -16.75 -11.31
CA SER A 193 7.38 -18.18 -10.94
C SER A 193 8.53 -19.07 -11.44
N SER A 194 9.29 -18.61 -12.42
CA SER A 194 10.53 -19.22 -12.90
C SER A 194 11.51 -18.14 -13.36
N GLY A 195 12.83 -18.39 -13.27
CA GLY A 195 13.85 -17.42 -13.67
C GLY A 195 14.00 -16.24 -12.70
N PHE A 196 14.41 -15.09 -13.24
CA PHE A 196 14.70 -13.87 -12.51
C PHE A 196 14.08 -12.67 -13.23
N PHE A 197 13.69 -11.64 -12.48
CA PHE A 197 13.36 -10.35 -13.08
C PHE A 197 14.56 -9.81 -13.85
N ALA A 198 14.30 -9.21 -15.01
CA ALA A 198 15.30 -8.38 -15.68
C ALA A 198 15.51 -7.07 -14.90
N SER A 199 16.64 -6.41 -15.15
CA SER A 199 16.95 -5.12 -14.52
C SER A 199 15.81 -4.11 -14.71
N GLY A 200 15.25 -3.61 -13.60
CA GLY A 200 14.15 -2.64 -13.58
C GLY A 200 12.75 -3.23 -13.80
N GLU A 201 12.63 -4.51 -14.17
CA GLU A 201 11.33 -5.15 -14.42
C GLU A 201 10.46 -5.17 -13.17
N PHE A 202 11.04 -5.48 -12.01
CA PHE A 202 10.35 -5.45 -10.72
C PHE A 202 9.65 -4.10 -10.49
N ALA A 203 10.40 -3.00 -10.59
CA ALA A 203 9.86 -1.66 -10.36
C ALA A 203 8.76 -1.31 -11.37
N MET A 204 8.93 -1.70 -12.65
CA MET A 204 7.92 -1.50 -13.69
C MET A 204 6.61 -2.24 -13.38
N GLN A 205 6.67 -3.51 -12.95
CA GLN A 205 5.47 -4.27 -12.62
C GLN A 205 4.70 -3.65 -11.46
N PHE A 206 5.40 -3.17 -10.42
CA PHE A 206 4.76 -2.46 -9.31
C PHE A 206 4.17 -1.12 -9.73
N GLN A 207 4.86 -0.34 -10.57
CA GLN A 207 4.29 0.90 -11.12
C GLN A 207 3.01 0.65 -11.92
N GLN A 208 2.93 -0.44 -12.68
CA GLN A 208 1.71 -0.81 -13.39
C GLN A 208 0.56 -1.08 -12.42
N ILE A 209 0.80 -1.84 -11.35
CA ILE A 209 -0.18 -2.14 -10.31
C ILE A 209 -0.65 -0.83 -9.63
N LEU A 210 0.29 0.04 -9.26
CA LEU A 210 -0.01 1.31 -8.59
C LEU A 210 -0.71 2.33 -9.49
N SER A 211 -0.55 2.22 -10.81
CA SER A 211 -1.28 3.04 -11.80
C SER A 211 -2.67 2.51 -12.15
N SER A 212 -3.16 1.50 -11.42
CA SER A 212 -4.47 0.89 -11.66
C SER A 212 -5.40 1.06 -10.46
N VAL A 213 -6.68 1.33 -10.75
CA VAL A 213 -7.78 1.31 -9.78
C VAL A 213 -8.66 0.12 -10.12
N ASN A 214 -8.88 -0.74 -9.13
CA ASN A 214 -9.64 -1.98 -9.29
C ASN A 214 -11.01 -1.81 -8.63
N LEU A 215 -12.08 -1.86 -9.41
CA LEU A 215 -13.46 -1.79 -8.93
C LEU A 215 -14.12 -3.16 -9.08
N VAL A 216 -14.52 -3.76 -7.96
CA VAL A 216 -15.21 -5.05 -7.92
C VAL A 216 -16.71 -4.81 -7.75
N PHE A 217 -17.51 -5.42 -8.62
CA PHE A 217 -18.96 -5.34 -8.64
C PHE A 217 -19.55 -6.75 -8.44
N PRO A 218 -20.03 -7.08 -7.23
CA PRO A 218 -20.49 -8.43 -6.90
C PRO A 218 -21.75 -8.90 -7.64
N ASP A 219 -22.61 -7.97 -8.06
CA ASP A 219 -23.93 -8.26 -8.66
C ASP A 219 -24.01 -7.78 -10.11
N GLY A 220 -22.89 -7.82 -10.82
CA GLY A 220 -22.73 -7.19 -12.13
C GLY A 220 -22.64 -5.66 -12.06
N VAL A 221 -22.41 -5.03 -13.21
CA VAL A 221 -22.20 -3.58 -13.30
C VAL A 221 -23.47 -2.90 -13.82
N ASN A 222 -24.00 -1.95 -13.05
CA ASN A 222 -24.95 -0.98 -13.58
C ASN A 222 -24.18 0.03 -14.45
N TRP A 223 -24.14 -0.24 -15.76
CA TRP A 223 -23.31 0.52 -16.70
C TRP A 223 -23.68 2.01 -16.79
N ILE A 224 -24.94 2.39 -16.49
CA ILE A 224 -25.36 3.79 -16.46
C ILE A 224 -24.78 4.48 -15.23
N ALA A 225 -24.97 3.90 -14.04
CA ALA A 225 -24.40 4.43 -12.80
C ALA A 225 -22.87 4.48 -12.85
N PHE A 226 -22.25 3.49 -13.49
CA PHE A 226 -20.81 3.42 -13.70
C PHE A 226 -20.29 4.49 -14.67
N ALA A 227 -20.96 4.72 -15.80
CA ALA A 227 -20.59 5.78 -16.73
C ALA A 227 -20.72 7.16 -16.08
N CYS A 228 -21.80 7.41 -15.32
CA CYS A 228 -22.00 8.65 -14.57
C CYS A 228 -20.92 8.87 -13.50
N SER A 229 -20.53 7.81 -12.77
CA SER A 229 -19.48 7.92 -11.75
C SER A 229 -18.12 8.28 -12.34
N LEU A 230 -17.79 7.74 -13.53
CA LEU A 230 -16.57 8.04 -14.28
C LEU A 230 -16.59 9.46 -14.85
N GLN A 231 -17.67 9.87 -15.52
CA GLN A 231 -17.74 11.18 -16.21
C GLN A 231 -17.48 12.34 -15.25
N ILE A 232 -18.15 12.34 -14.09
CA ILE A 232 -17.99 13.40 -13.09
C ILE A 232 -16.61 13.36 -12.44
N ALA A 233 -15.95 12.19 -12.39
CA ALA A 233 -14.56 12.09 -11.91
C ALA A 233 -13.58 12.70 -12.92
N THR A 234 -13.80 12.48 -14.22
CA THR A 234 -12.97 13.07 -15.28
C THR A 234 -13.15 14.59 -15.41
N GLU A 235 -14.36 15.12 -15.17
CA GLU A 235 -14.66 16.56 -15.29
C GLU A 235 -14.18 17.38 -14.08
N ASN A 236 -14.38 16.89 -12.84
CA ASN A 236 -14.03 17.65 -11.64
C ASN A 236 -12.55 17.55 -11.25
N GLU A 237 -11.89 16.41 -11.55
CA GLU A 237 -10.51 16.16 -11.11
C GLU A 237 -9.50 16.17 -12.27
N ARG A 238 -9.94 16.47 -13.51
CA ARG A 238 -9.12 16.40 -14.75
C ARG A 238 -8.39 15.06 -14.90
N LEU A 239 -9.01 13.99 -14.41
CA LEU A 239 -8.40 12.66 -14.41
C LEU A 239 -8.57 11.99 -15.77
N ALA A 240 -7.46 11.53 -16.34
CA ALA A 240 -7.47 10.65 -17.50
C ALA A 240 -7.67 9.20 -17.04
N LEU A 241 -8.92 8.80 -16.79
CA LEU A 241 -9.28 7.42 -16.48
C LEU A 241 -9.55 6.65 -17.78
N LYS A 242 -8.95 5.46 -17.92
CA LYS A 242 -9.24 4.56 -19.04
C LYS A 242 -9.53 3.17 -18.52
N ILE A 243 -10.59 2.53 -19.02
CA ILE A 243 -10.79 1.10 -18.75
C ILE A 243 -9.63 0.33 -19.37
N GLN A 244 -8.91 -0.41 -18.52
CA GLN A 244 -7.79 -1.25 -18.91
C GLN A 244 -8.26 -2.68 -19.19
N THR A 245 -9.01 -3.28 -18.26
CA THR A 245 -9.61 -4.61 -18.43
C THR A 245 -10.99 -4.71 -17.79
N LEU A 246 -11.76 -5.69 -18.26
CA LEU A 246 -13.05 -6.12 -17.74
C LEU A 246 -12.96 -7.63 -17.54
N ASP A 247 -12.83 -8.07 -16.30
CA ASP A 247 -12.57 -9.47 -15.94
C ASP A 247 -13.77 -10.00 -15.13
N GLU A 248 -14.41 -11.10 -15.54
CA GLU A 248 -15.35 -11.84 -14.69
C GLU A 248 -14.53 -12.79 -13.80
N ILE A 249 -14.49 -12.52 -12.49
CA ILE A 249 -13.63 -13.26 -11.55
C ILE A 249 -14.37 -14.42 -10.87
N GLU A 250 -15.68 -14.28 -10.70
CA GLU A 250 -16.62 -15.30 -10.25
C GLU A 250 -17.94 -15.08 -11.00
N PRO A 251 -18.87 -16.06 -11.06
CA PRO A 251 -20.16 -15.87 -11.73
C PRO A 251 -20.87 -14.60 -11.22
N ASN A 252 -21.14 -13.67 -12.12
CA ASN A 252 -21.74 -12.34 -11.85
C ASN A 252 -20.85 -11.33 -11.10
N VAL A 253 -19.61 -11.67 -10.74
CA VAL A 253 -18.67 -10.73 -10.11
C VAL A 253 -17.73 -10.14 -11.16
N ILE A 254 -17.92 -8.87 -11.48
CA ILE A 254 -17.15 -8.15 -12.50
C ILE A 254 -16.06 -7.30 -11.84
N LEU A 255 -14.81 -7.49 -12.25
CA LEU A 255 -13.68 -6.64 -11.93
C LEU A 255 -13.42 -5.68 -13.10
N VAL A 256 -13.59 -4.39 -12.85
CA VAL A 256 -13.20 -3.33 -13.79
C VAL A 256 -11.86 -2.75 -13.35
N LYS A 257 -10.82 -2.93 -14.16
CA LYS A 257 -9.52 -2.28 -13.94
C LYS A 257 -9.46 -0.99 -14.72
N LEU A 258 -9.20 0.11 -14.02
CA LEU A 258 -9.03 1.44 -14.60
C LEU A 258 -7.56 1.82 -14.56
N LYS A 259 -6.99 2.20 -15.69
CA LYS A 259 -5.70 2.88 -15.74
C LYS A 259 -5.88 4.34 -15.36
N VAL A 260 -4.99 4.80 -14.49
CA VAL A 260 -4.93 6.17 -13.98
C VAL A 260 -3.57 6.77 -14.34
N ALA A 261 -3.53 8.10 -14.50
CA ALA A 261 -2.25 8.80 -14.60
C ALA A 261 -1.39 8.54 -13.35
N ALA A 262 -0.07 8.46 -13.53
CA ALA A 262 0.89 7.98 -12.53
C ALA A 262 1.03 8.87 -11.26
N GLU A 263 0.32 10.00 -11.19
CA GLU A 263 0.47 11.02 -10.15
C GLU A 263 -0.75 11.14 -9.23
N VAL A 264 -1.65 10.16 -9.25
CA VAL A 264 -2.93 10.26 -8.53
C VAL A 264 -3.07 9.17 -7.48
N ASP A 265 -3.62 9.55 -6.33
CA ASP A 265 -4.01 8.64 -5.26
C ASP A 265 -5.13 7.70 -5.72
N THR A 266 -4.75 6.48 -6.13
CA THR A 266 -5.67 5.45 -6.63
C THR A 266 -6.65 4.99 -5.57
N VAL A 267 -6.28 4.98 -4.28
CA VAL A 267 -7.18 4.60 -3.18
C VAL A 267 -8.28 5.65 -3.01
N LYS A 268 -7.91 6.94 -3.05
CA LYS A 268 -8.88 8.03 -3.01
C LYS A 268 -9.82 7.98 -4.22
N ILE A 269 -9.29 7.76 -5.43
CA ILE A 269 -10.11 7.61 -6.64
C ILE A 269 -11.07 6.44 -6.50
N GLU A 270 -10.58 5.27 -6.07
CA GLU A 270 -11.41 4.08 -5.87
C GLU A 270 -12.59 4.38 -4.93
N SER A 271 -12.31 5.02 -3.80
CA SER A 271 -13.31 5.42 -2.81
C SER A 271 -14.35 6.38 -3.41
N VAL A 272 -13.90 7.43 -4.13
CA VAL A 272 -14.77 8.41 -4.79
C VAL A 272 -15.65 7.73 -5.85
N LEU A 273 -15.07 6.86 -6.68
CA LEU A 273 -15.81 6.14 -7.72
C LEU A 273 -16.85 5.19 -7.12
N LYS A 274 -16.51 4.49 -6.04
CA LYS A 274 -17.45 3.60 -5.32
C LYS A 274 -18.61 4.37 -4.70
N GLN A 275 -18.33 5.45 -3.98
CA GLN A 275 -19.38 6.29 -3.36
C GLN A 275 -20.33 6.87 -4.42
N ARG A 276 -19.78 7.37 -5.53
CA ARG A 276 -20.59 7.91 -6.62
C ARG A 276 -21.39 6.85 -7.35
N TYR A 277 -20.80 5.69 -7.61
CA TYR A 277 -21.51 4.57 -8.19
C TYR A 277 -22.72 4.18 -7.33
N GLN A 278 -22.54 4.07 -6.01
CA GLN A 278 -23.63 3.80 -5.08
C GLN A 278 -24.72 4.89 -5.12
N PHE A 279 -24.34 6.16 -5.13
CA PHE A 279 -25.27 7.28 -5.25
C PHE A 279 -26.10 7.21 -6.55
N PHE A 280 -25.47 6.91 -7.69
CA PHE A 280 -26.21 6.78 -8.95
C PHE A 280 -27.08 5.53 -8.99
N CYS A 281 -26.65 4.42 -8.38
CA CYS A 281 -27.49 3.25 -8.24
C CYS A 281 -28.75 3.56 -7.40
N SER A 282 -28.63 4.31 -6.30
CA SER A 282 -29.80 4.69 -5.49
C SER A 282 -30.70 5.67 -6.24
N LEU A 283 -30.12 6.66 -6.92
CA LEU A 283 -30.90 7.64 -7.70
C LEU A 283 -31.70 6.97 -8.81
N LEU A 284 -31.08 6.05 -9.57
CA LEU A 284 -31.76 5.31 -10.64
C LEU A 284 -32.84 4.35 -10.10
N ALA A 285 -32.64 3.82 -8.89
CA ALA A 285 -33.66 3.01 -8.22
C ALA A 285 -34.86 3.86 -7.79
N GLU A 286 -34.63 5.02 -7.16
CA GLU A 286 -35.69 5.96 -6.75
C GLU A 286 -36.44 6.54 -7.96
N GLU A 287 -35.76 6.89 -9.05
CA GLU A 287 -36.42 7.33 -10.29
C GLU A 287 -37.27 6.22 -10.89
N SER A 288 -36.83 4.95 -10.81
CA SER A 288 -37.64 3.82 -11.28
C SER A 288 -38.88 3.57 -10.41
N GLU A 289 -38.79 3.76 -9.10
CA GLU A 289 -39.94 3.66 -8.18
C GLU A 289 -40.89 4.86 -8.32
N ALA A 290 -40.38 6.09 -8.41
CA ALA A 290 -41.17 7.29 -8.64
C ALA A 290 -41.87 7.26 -10.03
N PHE A 291 -41.21 6.70 -11.04
CA PHE A 291 -41.79 6.44 -12.35
C PHE A 291 -42.85 5.33 -12.31
N LEU A 292 -42.81 4.40 -11.36
CA LEU A 292 -43.84 3.37 -11.17
C LEU A 292 -45.04 3.87 -10.33
N GLU A 293 -44.86 4.92 -9.52
CA GLU A 293 -45.90 5.43 -8.61
C GLU A 293 -46.70 6.65 -9.11
N SER A 294 -46.32 7.29 -10.22
CA SER A 294 -47.06 8.44 -10.76
C SER A 294 -48.33 8.04 -11.56
N GLU A 295 -49.43 8.79 -11.38
CA GLU A 295 -50.65 8.68 -12.21
C GLU A 295 -50.39 9.06 -13.69
N GLU A 296 -49.32 9.82 -13.98
CA GLU A 296 -48.88 10.13 -15.34
C GLU A 296 -48.31 8.89 -16.04
N SER A 297 -47.62 7.99 -15.33
CA SER A 297 -47.05 6.76 -15.89
C SER A 297 -48.09 5.72 -16.31
N LYS A 298 -49.26 5.68 -15.65
CA LYS A 298 -50.37 4.79 -16.04
C LYS A 298 -51.09 5.27 -17.30
N ASN A 299 -51.08 6.57 -17.58
CA ASN A 299 -51.72 7.15 -18.78
C ASN A 299 -50.75 7.34 -19.96
N LEU A 300 -49.43 7.47 -19.73
CA LEU A 300 -48.41 7.62 -20.79
C LEU A 300 -48.13 6.34 -21.58
N ILE A 301 -48.47 5.16 -21.06
CA ILE A 301 -48.37 3.89 -21.81
C ILE A 301 -49.44 3.77 -22.91
N THR A 302 -50.45 4.66 -22.95
CA THR A 302 -51.56 4.55 -23.93
C THR A 302 -51.80 5.77 -24.85
N ALA A 303 -51.08 6.89 -24.72
CA ALA A 303 -51.26 7.99 -25.68
C ALA A 303 -50.00 8.86 -25.86
N ARG A 304 -49.34 8.67 -27.01
CA ARG A 304 -48.54 9.65 -27.78
C ARG A 304 -47.70 10.68 -27.00
N GLY A 305 -46.39 10.60 -27.19
CA GLY A 305 -45.40 11.51 -26.62
C GLY A 305 -45.35 12.93 -27.20
N ARG A 306 -44.32 13.65 -26.74
CA ARG A 306 -43.78 14.86 -27.38
C ARG A 306 -42.25 14.79 -27.40
N GLU A 307 -41.69 15.39 -28.44
CA GLU A 307 -40.31 15.27 -28.94
C GLU A 307 -39.17 15.75 -28.02
N GLY A 308 -39.46 16.26 -26.82
CA GLY A 308 -38.44 16.77 -25.89
C GLY A 308 -37.61 15.67 -25.20
N ASP A 309 -38.26 14.64 -24.66
CA ASP A 309 -37.56 13.59 -23.90
C ASP A 309 -36.91 12.53 -24.79
N LYS A 310 -37.38 12.42 -26.05
CA LYS A 310 -36.66 11.69 -27.10
C LYS A 310 -35.36 12.40 -27.47
N GLN A 311 -35.29 13.73 -27.37
CA GLN A 311 -34.07 14.47 -27.69
C GLN A 311 -33.02 14.28 -26.59
N LEU A 312 -33.40 14.32 -25.30
CA LEU A 312 -32.45 14.10 -24.19
C LEU A 312 -31.93 12.65 -24.14
N LEU A 313 -32.82 11.67 -24.34
CA LEU A 313 -32.45 10.26 -24.46
C LEU A 313 -31.64 10.01 -25.73
N ASN A 314 -31.99 10.66 -26.86
CA ASN A 314 -31.17 10.62 -28.08
C ASN A 314 -29.82 11.33 -27.88
N ASP A 315 -29.72 12.41 -27.12
CA ASP A 315 -28.47 13.14 -26.89
C ASP A 315 -27.53 12.29 -26.00
N LEU A 316 -28.08 11.58 -25.00
CA LEU A 316 -27.36 10.56 -24.21
C LEU A 316 -26.98 9.33 -25.05
N ILE A 317 -27.87 8.83 -25.91
CA ILE A 317 -27.59 7.74 -26.86
C ILE A 317 -26.58 8.19 -27.92
N ILE A 318 -26.59 9.43 -28.38
CA ILE A 318 -25.65 10.04 -29.34
C ILE A 318 -24.29 10.26 -28.67
N LEU A 319 -24.26 10.64 -27.38
CA LEU A 319 -23.03 10.75 -26.60
C LEU A 319 -22.38 9.36 -26.43
N VAL A 320 -23.19 8.34 -26.11
CA VAL A 320 -22.78 6.93 -26.05
C VAL A 320 -22.36 6.41 -27.43
N SER A 321 -23.06 6.77 -28.51
CA SER A 321 -22.73 6.38 -29.90
C SER A 321 -21.51 7.11 -30.47
N LYS A 322 -21.20 8.33 -29.99
CA LYS A 322 -19.97 9.08 -30.33
C LYS A 322 -18.75 8.53 -29.59
N MET A 323 -18.94 7.97 -28.38
CA MET A 323 -17.87 7.28 -27.64
C MET A 323 -17.53 5.91 -28.23
N TYR A 324 -18.48 5.25 -28.89
CA TYR A 324 -18.32 3.93 -29.48
C TYR A 324 -18.68 3.97 -30.97
N GLY A 325 -17.73 4.36 -31.82
CA GLY A 325 -17.93 4.34 -33.28
C GLY A 325 -18.31 2.95 -33.80
N ASN A 326 -19.56 2.83 -34.26
CA ASN A 326 -20.10 1.83 -35.19
C ASN A 326 -19.62 0.37 -35.06
N ASN A 327 -19.72 -0.24 -33.89
CA ASN A 327 -19.83 -1.71 -33.85
C ASN A 327 -20.64 -2.22 -32.65
N LEU A 328 -21.74 -2.88 -33.02
CA LEU A 328 -22.49 -3.94 -32.32
C LEU A 328 -23.81 -3.55 -31.62
N PRO A 329 -24.76 -4.52 -31.57
CA PRO A 329 -26.08 -4.38 -32.19
C PRO A 329 -27.17 -4.00 -31.20
N HIS A 330 -28.28 -3.55 -31.78
CA HIS A 330 -29.49 -3.15 -31.10
C HIS A 330 -30.17 -4.29 -30.32
N SER A 331 -30.61 -3.88 -29.13
CA SER A 331 -31.90 -4.17 -28.47
C SER A 331 -32.19 -5.55 -27.87
N GLN A 332 -32.64 -5.44 -26.62
CA GLN A 332 -33.79 -6.10 -26.00
C GLN A 332 -33.74 -7.61 -25.73
N ASN A 333 -34.02 -7.91 -24.45
CA ASN A 333 -34.67 -9.10 -23.91
C ASN A 333 -35.04 -10.18 -24.94
N ASP A 334 -34.32 -11.29 -24.89
CA ASP A 334 -34.94 -12.56 -24.52
C ASP A 334 -33.87 -13.60 -24.18
N THR A 335 -34.16 -14.37 -23.15
CA THR A 335 -33.57 -15.67 -22.85
C THR A 335 -33.45 -16.57 -24.10
N ASP A 336 -32.35 -17.32 -24.14
CA ASP A 336 -32.08 -18.50 -24.98
C ASP A 336 -31.81 -18.30 -26.49
N LYS A 337 -30.51 -18.19 -26.84
CA LYS A 337 -29.80 -19.05 -27.83
C LYS A 337 -28.35 -18.58 -28.12
N VAL A 338 -27.47 -18.65 -27.11
CA VAL A 338 -26.00 -18.65 -27.34
C VAL A 338 -25.34 -19.90 -26.73
N THR A 339 -26.13 -20.92 -26.39
CA THR A 339 -25.68 -22.22 -25.86
C THR A 339 -25.29 -23.25 -26.93
N GLU A 340 -25.17 -22.89 -28.21
CA GLU A 340 -24.79 -23.86 -29.27
C GLU A 340 -23.63 -23.45 -30.20
N ALA A 341 -23.10 -22.22 -30.12
CA ALA A 341 -21.96 -21.81 -30.94
C ALA A 341 -20.58 -22.06 -30.27
N TRP A 342 -20.55 -22.33 -28.96
CA TRP A 342 -19.33 -22.78 -28.24
C TRP A 342 -19.24 -24.30 -28.08
N ARG A 343 -20.08 -25.08 -28.78
CA ARG A 343 -19.99 -26.55 -28.82
C ARG A 343 -19.05 -27.10 -29.91
N LYS A 344 -18.26 -26.25 -30.58
CA LYS A 344 -17.37 -26.66 -31.68
C LYS A 344 -16.03 -25.92 -31.78
N ASN A 345 -15.40 -25.58 -30.66
CA ASN A 345 -13.93 -25.57 -30.52
C ASN A 345 -13.50 -25.38 -29.07
#